data_AF-A0A5E4MUS0-F1
#
_entry.id   AF-A0A5E4MUS0-F1
#
_cell.length_a   1.000
_cell.length_b   1.000
_cell.length_c   1.000
_cell.angle_alpha   90.00
_cell.angle_beta   90.00
_cell.angle_gamma   90.00
#
_symmetry.space_group_name_H-M   'P 1'
#
loop_
_entity.id
_entity.type
_entity.pdbx_description
1 polymer ?
#
loop_
_entity_poly.entity_id
_entity_poly.type
_entity_poly.pdbx_seq_one_letter_code
_entity_poly.pdbx_strand_id
1 'polypeptide(L)'
;IGKELHSNSINNYIQYIEELKNYLAKNKEIVIDKAIFQAVMQIRKGEMKVSQEAIHYLLSHCIKNRSVNTEDKTLSFKEVINCLKEAMGAKGYFHDSNLNKLLNDQDKDGISLLHKAVLENNTDAIKTLLANDVNSLAISKDNKTPFTLDGISLSAKSALLDGMSEQSKRYKENTLVNSSIAFATGFFSTVGVGTAMCLVLGDGASSCRTAVAIGMSLALLVGGVALLAVYSFSPDYKQAKAIDTFLFSKEASLEATGTTHV
;
A
#
# COMPACT_ATOMS: atom_id res chain seq x y z
N ILE A 1 -14.06 4.20 27.74
CA ILE A 1 -13.17 4.77 26.70
C ILE A 1 -13.78 6.02 26.06
N GLY A 2 -15.04 6.02 25.59
CA GLY A 2 -15.64 7.15 24.87
C GLY A 2 -16.16 8.36 25.70
N LYS A 3 -16.03 8.39 27.03
CA LYS A 3 -16.63 9.46 27.87
C LYS A 3 -15.69 10.28 28.75
N GLU A 4 -14.39 9.99 28.79
CA GLU A 4 -13.44 10.73 29.65
C GLU A 4 -12.37 11.49 28.84
N LEU A 5 -12.74 12.05 27.69
CA LEU A 5 -11.77 12.73 26.83
C LEU A 5 -12.26 14.13 26.49
N HIS A 6 -12.13 15.05 27.45
CA HIS A 6 -12.24 16.48 27.18
C HIS A 6 -11.18 17.29 27.94
N SER A 7 -10.52 18.19 27.19
CA SER A 7 -9.83 19.42 27.61
C SER A 7 -8.28 19.47 27.59
N ASN A 8 -7.77 19.96 26.45
CA ASN A 8 -6.68 20.94 26.24
C ASN A 8 -5.19 20.55 26.11
N SER A 9 -4.69 20.81 24.89
CA SER A 9 -3.36 21.25 24.41
C SER A 9 -2.09 20.49 24.82
N ILE A 10 -1.62 19.62 23.91
CA ILE A 10 -0.31 18.89 23.85
C ILE A 10 0.00 17.96 25.03
N ASN A 11 0.04 18.47 26.26
CA ASN A 11 0.28 17.65 27.46
C ASN A 11 -0.80 16.57 27.63
N ASN A 12 -2.06 16.90 27.29
CA ASN A 12 -3.16 15.95 27.31
C ASN A 12 -3.02 14.85 26.24
N TYR A 13 -2.34 15.12 25.11
CA TYR A 13 -2.17 14.12 24.04
C TYR A 13 -1.06 13.12 24.31
N ILE A 14 0.08 13.58 24.84
CA ILE A 14 1.13 12.67 25.28
C ILE A 14 0.58 11.75 26.38
N GLN A 15 -0.13 12.35 27.34
CA GLN A 15 -0.84 11.61 28.37
C GLN A 15 -1.86 10.62 27.78
N TYR A 16 -2.65 11.02 26.76
CA TYR A 16 -3.60 10.13 26.09
C TYR A 16 -2.93 8.93 25.41
N ILE A 17 -1.83 9.14 24.69
CA ILE A 17 -1.06 8.06 24.06
C ILE A 17 -0.46 7.13 25.12
N GLU A 18 0.04 7.67 26.23
CA GLU A 18 0.56 6.89 27.35
C GLU A 18 -0.54 6.09 28.05
N GLU A 19 -1.71 6.68 28.27
CA GLU A 19 -2.88 6.00 28.81
C GLU A 19 -3.34 4.86 27.90
N LEU A 20 -3.39 5.10 26.58
CA LEU A 20 -3.68 4.06 25.59
C LEU A 20 -2.64 2.94 25.64
N LYS A 21 -1.34 3.26 25.64
CA LYS A 21 -0.25 2.27 25.77
C LYS A 21 -0.41 1.44 27.04
N ASN A 22 -0.66 2.10 28.17
CA ASN A 22 -0.83 1.45 29.47
C ASN A 22 -2.08 0.55 29.49
N TYR A 23 -3.17 1.01 28.90
CA TYR A 23 -4.39 0.23 28.74
C TYR A 23 -4.15 -1.02 27.88
N LEU A 24 -3.52 -0.86 26.72
CA LEU A 24 -3.19 -1.96 25.81
C LEU A 24 -2.14 -2.92 26.41
N ALA A 25 -1.24 -2.44 27.26
CA ALA A 25 -0.28 -3.29 27.96
C ALA A 25 -0.94 -4.20 29.02
N LYS A 26 -2.00 -3.71 29.67
CA LYS A 26 -2.74 -4.44 30.72
C LYS A 26 -3.78 -5.41 30.15
N ASN A 27 -4.36 -5.09 28.99
CA ASN A 27 -5.44 -5.87 28.40
C ASN A 27 -4.92 -6.62 27.17
N LYS A 28 -4.74 -7.94 27.28
CA LYS A 28 -4.33 -8.78 26.14
C LYS A 28 -5.46 -9.03 25.14
N GLU A 29 -6.70 -8.86 25.57
CA GLU A 29 -7.87 -9.00 24.71
C GLU A 29 -8.60 -7.67 24.71
N ILE A 30 -8.84 -7.15 23.51
CA ILE A 30 -9.56 -5.91 23.31
C ILE A 30 -10.70 -6.12 22.32
N VAL A 31 -11.86 -5.57 22.68
CA VAL A 31 -12.99 -5.49 21.78
C VAL A 31 -12.67 -4.44 20.72
N ILE A 32 -12.49 -4.89 19.49
CA ILE A 32 -12.28 -4.03 18.34
C ILE A 32 -13.60 -3.87 17.60
N ASP A 33 -14.02 -2.62 17.47
CA ASP A 33 -15.16 -2.22 16.67
C ASP A 33 -14.88 -0.89 15.97
N LYS A 34 -15.86 -0.39 15.22
CA LYS A 34 -15.79 0.93 14.62
C LYS A 34 -15.65 2.05 15.66
N ALA A 35 -16.25 1.91 16.84
CA ALA A 35 -16.31 2.95 17.86
C ALA A 35 -14.93 3.20 18.50
N ILE A 36 -14.12 2.16 18.72
CA ILE A 36 -12.77 2.32 19.28
C ILE A 36 -11.88 3.09 18.31
N PHE A 37 -11.92 2.76 17.01
CA PHE A 37 -11.18 3.51 16.00
C PHE A 37 -11.67 4.95 15.89
N GLN A 38 -12.98 5.20 15.96
CA GLN A 38 -13.51 6.56 16.00
C GLN A 38 -13.08 7.35 17.23
N ALA A 39 -12.98 6.69 18.39
CA ALA A 39 -12.52 7.32 19.63
C ALA A 39 -11.03 7.69 19.57
N VAL A 40 -10.21 6.85 18.93
CA VAL A 40 -8.79 7.10 18.70
C VAL A 40 -8.57 8.15 17.60
N MET A 41 -9.45 8.16 16.60
CA MET A 41 -9.52 9.17 15.54
C MET A 41 -10.26 10.43 15.98
N GLN A 42 -10.12 10.94 17.21
CA GLN A 42 -10.72 12.22 17.60
C GLN A 42 -10.04 13.38 16.84
N ILE A 43 -10.48 13.62 15.61
CA ILE A 43 -9.93 14.61 14.70
C ILE A 43 -10.37 16.02 15.14
N ARG A 44 -9.49 16.75 15.82
CA ARG A 44 -9.41 18.21 15.64
C ARG A 44 -8.65 18.46 14.35
N LYS A 45 -9.21 19.29 13.45
CA LYS A 45 -8.60 19.67 12.17
C LYS A 45 -7.18 20.22 12.45
N GLY A 46 -6.13 19.47 12.11
CA GLY A 46 -4.73 19.90 12.24
C GLY A 46 -3.76 18.90 12.90
N GLU A 47 -4.24 17.89 13.62
CA GLU A 47 -3.37 17.05 14.50
C GLU A 47 -3.22 15.58 14.02
N MET A 48 -3.05 15.39 12.71
CA MET A 48 -2.97 14.08 12.06
C MET A 48 -1.91 13.12 12.64
N LYS A 49 -0.83 13.64 13.24
CA LYS A 49 0.28 12.84 13.80
C LYS A 49 -0.09 12.06 15.06
N VAL A 50 -0.95 12.62 15.92
CA VAL A 50 -1.33 11.95 17.18
C VAL A 50 -2.25 10.78 16.91
N SER A 51 -3.22 10.95 16.01
CA SER A 51 -4.09 9.85 15.58
C SER A 51 -3.33 8.75 14.85
N GLN A 52 -2.30 9.10 14.07
CA GLN A 52 -1.39 8.14 13.42
C GLN A 52 -0.69 7.25 14.45
N GLU A 53 -0.03 7.86 15.43
CA GLU A 53 0.69 7.12 16.47
C GLU A 53 -0.27 6.24 17.30
N ALA A 54 -1.45 6.75 17.66
CA ALA A 54 -2.43 5.98 18.42
C ALA A 54 -2.98 4.77 17.63
N ILE A 55 -3.28 4.96 16.33
CA ILE A 55 -3.70 3.88 15.43
C ILE A 55 -2.58 2.87 15.27
N HIS A 56 -1.33 3.32 15.11
CA HIS A 56 -0.18 2.43 15.02
C HIS A 56 -0.07 1.52 16.24
N TYR A 57 -0.21 2.06 17.46
CA TYR A 57 -0.18 1.24 18.68
C TYR A 57 -1.37 0.28 18.77
N LEU A 58 -2.58 0.74 18.44
CA LEU A 58 -3.76 -0.11 18.47
C LEU A 58 -3.62 -1.28 17.49
N LEU A 59 -3.22 -1.01 16.24
CA LEU A 59 -3.00 -2.05 15.24
C LEU A 59 -1.84 -2.97 15.61
N SER A 60 -0.73 -2.43 16.16
CA SER A 60 0.38 -3.24 16.68
C SER A 60 -0.08 -4.18 17.78
N HIS A 61 -0.97 -3.72 18.67
CA HIS A 61 -1.56 -4.56 19.70
C HIS A 61 -2.44 -5.67 19.09
N CYS A 62 -3.25 -5.37 18.07
CA CYS A 62 -4.06 -6.35 17.35
C CYS A 62 -3.23 -7.40 16.58
N ILE A 63 -2.01 -7.04 16.16
CA ILE A 63 -1.08 -7.97 15.51
C ILE A 63 -0.53 -8.98 16.52
N LYS A 64 -0.17 -8.48 17.71
CA LYS A 64 0.47 -9.28 18.76
C LYS A 64 -0.53 -10.13 19.55
N ASN A 65 -1.73 -9.61 19.78
CA ASN A 65 -2.70 -10.24 20.65
C ASN A 65 -4.03 -10.56 19.95
N ARG A 66 -4.87 -11.33 20.64
CA ARG A 66 -6.20 -11.69 20.16
C ARG A 66 -7.09 -10.45 20.15
N SER A 67 -7.63 -10.13 18.97
CA SER A 67 -8.68 -9.13 18.81
C SER A 67 -10.03 -9.84 18.77
N VAL A 68 -11.03 -9.32 19.49
CA VAL A 68 -12.40 -9.87 19.48
C VAL A 68 -13.41 -8.80 19.09
N ASN A 69 -14.57 -9.19 18.57
CA ASN A 69 -15.68 -8.26 18.35
C ASN A 69 -16.58 -8.16 19.61
N THR A 70 -17.69 -7.43 19.51
CA THR A 70 -18.67 -7.27 20.59
C THR A 70 -19.39 -8.56 20.99
N GLU A 71 -19.27 -9.62 20.19
CA GLU A 71 -19.85 -10.95 20.40
C GLU A 71 -18.80 -11.98 20.87
N ASP A 72 -17.61 -11.54 21.30
CA ASP A 72 -16.46 -12.39 21.70
C ASP A 72 -15.95 -13.33 20.58
N LYS A 73 -16.25 -12.99 19.33
CA LYS A 73 -15.69 -13.68 18.16
C LYS A 73 -14.31 -13.12 17.86
N THR A 74 -13.32 -14.00 17.75
CA THR A 74 -11.97 -13.65 17.29
C THR A 74 -12.02 -13.02 15.91
N LEU A 75 -11.41 -11.84 15.78
CA LEU A 75 -11.28 -11.10 14.54
C LEU A 75 -9.95 -11.43 13.85
N SER A 76 -10.03 -11.68 12.55
CA SER A 76 -8.88 -11.59 11.66
C SER A 76 -8.37 -10.16 11.57
N PHE A 77 -7.08 -9.99 11.26
CA PHE A 77 -6.51 -8.67 11.04
C PHE A 77 -7.18 -7.96 9.85
N LYS A 78 -7.66 -8.72 8.84
CA LYS A 78 -8.49 -8.18 7.76
C LYS A 78 -9.76 -7.51 8.27
N GLU A 79 -10.47 -8.14 9.22
CA GLU A 79 -11.67 -7.56 9.81
C GLU A 79 -11.33 -6.32 10.66
N VAL A 80 -10.21 -6.34 11.38
CA VAL A 80 -9.70 -5.14 12.11
C VAL A 80 -9.46 -3.97 11.15
N ILE A 81 -8.83 -4.21 10.00
CA ILE A 81 -8.64 -3.18 8.96
C ILE A 81 -9.98 -2.70 8.38
N ASN A 82 -10.97 -3.58 8.22
CA ASN A 82 -12.31 -3.16 7.78
C ASN A 82 -12.98 -2.24 8.81
N CYS A 83 -12.89 -2.53 10.11
CA CYS A 83 -13.39 -1.63 11.15
C CYS A 83 -12.72 -0.24 11.09
N LEU A 84 -11.41 -0.19 10.81
CA LEU A 84 -10.71 1.07 10.58
C LEU A 84 -11.24 1.80 9.34
N LYS A 85 -11.43 1.10 8.21
CA LYS A 85 -12.00 1.68 6.98
C LYS A 85 -13.40 2.26 7.22
N GLU A 86 -14.25 1.53 7.96
CA GLU A 86 -15.59 2.00 8.34
C GLU A 86 -15.54 3.24 9.25
N ALA A 87 -14.61 3.27 10.20
CA ALA A 87 -14.40 4.43 11.06
C ALA A 87 -13.97 5.67 10.27
N MET A 88 -13.07 5.50 9.29
CA MET A 88 -12.64 6.56 8.37
C MET A 88 -13.79 7.04 7.47
N GLY A 89 -14.59 6.10 6.93
CA GLY A 89 -15.72 6.39 6.05
C GLY A 89 -16.83 7.17 6.77
N ALA A 90 -17.14 6.81 8.00
CA ALA A 90 -18.18 7.47 8.81
C ALA A 90 -17.89 8.94 9.12
N LYS A 91 -16.64 9.38 9.00
CA LYS A 91 -16.25 10.78 9.19
C LYS A 91 -16.07 11.54 7.88
N GLY A 92 -16.27 10.90 6.72
CA GLY A 92 -16.05 11.50 5.39
C GLY A 92 -14.57 11.67 5.02
N TYR A 93 -13.66 10.94 5.68
CA TYR A 93 -12.19 11.04 5.47
C TYR A 93 -11.61 9.82 4.73
N PHE A 94 -12.46 8.89 4.27
CA PHE A 94 -11.96 7.72 3.56
C PHE A 94 -11.44 8.12 2.18
N HIS A 95 -10.11 8.10 2.08
CA HIS A 95 -9.37 8.15 0.84
C HIS A 95 -8.25 7.13 0.98
N ASP A 96 -7.98 6.33 -0.06
CA ASP A 96 -6.93 5.29 -0.02
C ASP A 96 -5.56 5.85 0.39
N SER A 97 -5.27 7.12 0.05
CA SER A 97 -4.06 7.82 0.46
C SER A 97 -3.94 7.99 1.99
N ASN A 98 -5.06 8.26 2.68
CA ASN A 98 -5.09 8.39 4.13
C ASN A 98 -4.91 7.03 4.81
N LEU A 99 -5.55 5.98 4.28
CA LEU A 99 -5.39 4.63 4.80
C LEU A 99 -3.95 4.17 4.63
N ASN A 100 -3.40 4.33 3.43
CA ASN A 100 -2.02 4.00 3.12
C ASN A 100 -1.06 4.72 4.08
N LYS A 101 -1.28 6.01 4.35
CA LYS A 101 -0.48 6.77 5.31
C LYS A 101 -0.55 6.22 6.74
N LEU A 102 -1.71 5.79 7.19
CA LEU A 102 -1.87 5.17 8.52
C LEU A 102 -1.14 3.82 8.62
N LEU A 103 -1.25 2.99 7.58
CA LEU A 103 -0.66 1.65 7.58
C LEU A 103 0.86 1.66 7.36
N ASN A 104 1.38 2.69 6.68
CA ASN A 104 2.81 2.91 6.48
C ASN A 104 3.48 3.72 7.60
N ASP A 105 2.71 4.17 8.59
CA ASP A 105 3.28 4.88 9.73
C ASP A 105 4.27 3.99 10.50
N GLN A 106 5.37 4.60 10.95
CA GLN A 106 6.41 3.93 11.71
C GLN A 106 6.41 4.46 13.15
N ASP A 107 6.63 3.57 14.12
CA ASP A 107 6.81 3.99 15.49
C ASP A 107 8.11 4.80 15.67
N LYS A 108 8.34 5.26 16.90
CA LYS A 108 9.55 6.01 17.27
C LYS A 108 10.86 5.30 16.95
N ASP A 109 10.86 3.99 16.75
CA ASP A 109 12.05 3.18 16.45
C ASP A 109 12.15 2.87 14.94
N GLY A 110 11.29 3.49 14.12
CA GLY A 110 11.19 3.21 12.69
C GLY A 110 10.50 1.88 12.40
N ILE A 111 9.87 1.24 13.39
CA ILE A 111 9.25 -0.07 13.18
C ILE A 111 7.86 0.16 12.57
N SER A 112 7.64 -0.37 11.37
CA SER A 112 6.32 -0.35 10.72
C SER A 112 5.42 -1.49 11.22
N LEU A 113 4.12 -1.42 10.94
CA LEU A 113 3.19 -2.52 11.24
C LEU A 113 3.62 -3.84 10.60
N LEU A 114 4.21 -3.80 9.40
CA LEU A 114 4.70 -4.99 8.71
C LEU A 114 5.90 -5.62 9.42
N HIS A 115 6.81 -4.82 10.01
CA HIS A 115 7.87 -5.36 10.86
C HIS A 115 7.28 -6.09 12.07
N LYS A 116 6.29 -5.49 12.76
CA LYS A 116 5.63 -6.14 13.91
C LYS A 116 4.95 -7.44 13.49
N ALA A 117 4.23 -7.45 12.36
CA ALA A 117 3.56 -8.64 11.85
C ALA A 117 4.52 -9.80 11.57
N VAL A 118 5.71 -9.49 11.05
CA VAL A 118 6.77 -10.47 10.81
C VAL A 118 7.38 -10.98 12.11
N LEU A 119 7.70 -10.10 13.07
CA LEU A 119 8.25 -10.49 14.38
C LEU A 119 7.30 -11.41 15.16
N GLU A 120 5.99 -11.13 15.11
CA GLU A 120 4.96 -11.90 15.81
C GLU A 120 4.51 -13.14 15.00
N ASN A 121 5.12 -13.42 13.84
CA ASN A 121 4.72 -14.51 12.93
C ASN A 121 3.23 -14.50 12.55
N ASN A 122 2.62 -13.31 12.47
CA ASN A 122 1.21 -13.15 12.17
C ASN A 122 0.99 -13.13 10.65
N THR A 123 0.88 -14.32 10.05
CA THR A 123 0.74 -14.46 8.58
C THR A 123 -0.51 -13.80 8.01
N ASP A 124 -1.60 -13.72 8.78
CA ASP A 124 -2.83 -13.02 8.38
C ASP A 124 -2.59 -11.50 8.29
N ALA A 125 -1.92 -10.93 9.30
CA ALA A 125 -1.53 -9.53 9.27
C ALA A 125 -0.54 -9.21 8.15
N ILE A 126 0.46 -10.07 7.91
CA ILE A 126 1.41 -9.91 6.79
C ILE A 126 0.67 -9.83 5.45
N LYS A 127 -0.19 -10.82 5.17
CA LYS A 127 -0.97 -10.88 3.92
C LYS A 127 -1.89 -9.67 3.77
N THR A 128 -2.58 -9.30 4.85
CA THR A 128 -3.53 -8.18 4.85
C THR A 128 -2.82 -6.84 4.62
N LEU A 129 -1.69 -6.59 5.29
CA LEU A 129 -0.92 -5.34 5.13
C LEU A 129 -0.38 -5.23 3.69
N LEU A 130 0.21 -6.30 3.16
CA LEU A 130 0.73 -6.32 1.80
C LEU A 130 -0.38 -6.18 0.75
N ALA A 131 -1.58 -6.71 1.00
CA ALA A 131 -2.75 -6.52 0.14
C ALA A 131 -3.30 -5.08 0.14
N ASN A 132 -2.95 -4.26 1.15
CA ASN A 132 -3.27 -2.82 1.18
C ASN A 132 -2.07 -1.96 0.76
N ASP A 133 -1.14 -2.53 -0.01
CA ASP A 133 0.01 -1.85 -0.62
C ASP A 133 0.89 -1.07 0.39
N VAL A 134 1.05 -1.64 1.59
CA VAL A 134 2.03 -1.16 2.57
C VAL A 134 3.45 -1.35 2.02
N ASN A 135 4.33 -0.38 2.28
CA ASN A 135 5.73 -0.39 1.89
C ASN A 135 6.45 -1.59 2.52
N SER A 136 6.65 -2.63 1.71
CA SER A 136 7.32 -3.86 2.09
C SER A 136 8.83 -3.70 2.31
N LEU A 137 9.41 -2.60 1.84
CA LEU A 137 10.82 -2.25 1.95
C LEU A 137 11.07 -1.13 2.97
N ALA A 138 10.10 -0.83 3.84
CA ALA A 138 10.28 0.13 4.92
C ALA A 138 11.50 -0.24 5.76
N ILE A 139 12.31 0.74 6.14
CA ILE A 139 13.56 0.54 6.88
C ILE A 139 13.36 1.06 8.31
N SER A 140 13.69 0.23 9.31
CA SER A 140 13.76 0.64 10.72
C SER A 140 14.98 1.51 11.01
N LYS A 141 15.06 2.08 12.22
CA LYS A 141 16.27 2.81 12.65
C LYS A 141 17.53 1.94 12.72
N ASP A 142 17.37 0.62 12.87
CA ASP A 142 18.46 -0.35 12.85
C ASP A 142 18.85 -0.78 11.43
N ASN A 143 18.38 -0.06 10.40
CA ASN A 143 18.59 -0.38 8.99
C ASN A 143 18.07 -1.76 8.57
N LYS A 144 17.04 -2.27 9.25
CA LYS A 144 16.41 -3.56 8.92
C LYS A 144 15.12 -3.32 8.14
N THR A 145 14.89 -4.12 7.12
CA THR A 145 13.57 -4.26 6.48
C THR A 145 12.78 -5.38 7.17
N PRO A 146 11.46 -5.50 6.95
CA PRO A 146 10.69 -6.63 7.50
C PRO A 146 11.30 -7.99 7.12
N PHE A 147 11.95 -8.09 5.96
CA PHE A 147 12.57 -9.32 5.48
C PHE A 147 13.92 -9.64 6.14
N THR A 148 14.66 -8.61 6.56
CA THR A 148 16.01 -8.77 7.16
C THR A 148 15.98 -8.73 8.69
N LEU A 149 14.81 -8.89 9.29
CA LEU A 149 14.70 -9.07 10.73
C LEU A 149 15.34 -10.40 11.15
N ASP A 150 15.98 -10.40 12.32
CA ASP A 150 16.56 -11.61 12.89
C ASP A 150 15.47 -12.48 13.51
N GLY A 151 15.65 -13.80 13.47
CA GLY A 151 14.73 -14.74 14.13
C GLY A 151 13.36 -14.88 13.48
N ILE A 152 13.17 -14.42 12.23
CA ILE A 152 11.92 -14.59 11.51
C ILE A 152 11.63 -16.07 11.23
N SER A 153 10.37 -16.47 11.40
CA SER A 153 9.93 -17.83 11.11
C SER A 153 9.89 -18.10 9.59
N LEU A 154 9.93 -19.38 9.22
CA LEU A 154 9.76 -19.79 7.81
C LEU A 154 8.37 -19.40 7.27
N SER A 155 7.31 -19.49 8.10
CA SER A 155 5.95 -19.13 7.70
C SER A 155 5.79 -17.63 7.44
N ALA A 156 6.36 -16.78 8.30
CA ALA A 156 6.35 -15.34 8.11
C ALA A 156 7.15 -14.96 6.87
N LYS A 157 8.32 -15.59 6.67
CA LYS A 157 9.18 -15.37 5.51
C LYS A 157 8.48 -15.76 4.20
N SER A 158 7.81 -16.92 4.15
CA SER A 158 7.02 -17.35 2.99
C SER A 158 5.89 -16.37 2.70
N ALA A 159 5.10 -16.00 3.72
CA ALA A 159 4.00 -15.05 3.56
C ALA A 159 4.48 -13.68 3.06
N LEU A 160 5.66 -13.25 3.49
CA LEU A 160 6.29 -12.02 3.05
C LEU A 160 6.76 -12.11 1.59
N LEU A 161 7.44 -13.21 1.19
CA LEU A 161 7.83 -13.44 -0.21
C LEU A 161 6.62 -13.45 -1.14
N ASP A 162 5.61 -14.25 -0.81
CA ASP A 162 4.39 -14.38 -1.61
C ASP A 162 3.67 -13.03 -1.73
N GLY A 163 3.50 -12.33 -0.61
CA GLY A 163 2.82 -11.04 -0.58
C GLY A 163 3.60 -9.94 -1.31
N MET A 164 4.93 -9.92 -1.21
CA MET A 164 5.78 -8.98 -1.95
C MET A 164 5.76 -9.25 -3.45
N SER A 165 5.82 -10.52 -3.87
CA SER A 165 5.69 -10.92 -5.27
C SER A 165 4.34 -10.48 -5.83
N GLU A 166 3.26 -10.73 -5.09
CA GLU A 166 1.92 -10.31 -5.49
C GLU A 166 1.76 -8.78 -5.54
N GLN A 167 2.35 -8.07 -4.58
CA GLN A 167 2.40 -6.61 -4.59
C GLN A 167 3.12 -6.06 -5.83
N SER A 168 4.28 -6.64 -6.19
CA SER A 168 5.01 -6.27 -7.41
C SER A 168 4.18 -6.48 -8.67
N LYS A 169 3.46 -7.61 -8.78
CA LYS A 169 2.55 -7.87 -9.91
C LYS A 169 1.46 -6.81 -10.01
N ARG A 170 0.77 -6.49 -8.91
CA ARG A 170 -0.28 -5.46 -8.89
C ARG A 170 0.24 -4.10 -9.35
N TYR A 171 1.43 -3.69 -8.92
CA TYR A 171 2.03 -2.44 -9.39
C TYR A 171 2.31 -2.43 -10.90
N LYS A 172 2.77 -3.55 -11.47
CA LYS A 172 2.98 -3.69 -12.92
C LYS A 172 1.66 -3.64 -13.69
N GLU A 173 0.64 -4.33 -13.20
CA GLU A 173 -0.70 -4.36 -13.80
C GLU A 173 -1.36 -2.98 -13.78
N ASN A 174 -1.36 -2.30 -12.62
CA ASN A 174 -1.88 -0.93 -12.49
C ASN A 174 -1.18 0.03 -13.45
N THR A 175 0.14 -0.10 -13.59
CA THR A 175 0.90 0.72 -14.56
C THR A 175 0.50 0.43 -16.00
N LEU A 176 0.33 -0.85 -16.36
CA LEU A 176 -0.08 -1.25 -17.71
C LEU A 176 -1.47 -0.68 -18.06
N VAL A 177 -2.43 -0.78 -17.14
CA VAL A 177 -3.78 -0.24 -17.31
C VAL A 177 -3.75 1.29 -17.47
N ASN A 178 -3.06 1.99 -16.57
CA ASN A 178 -2.96 3.46 -16.62
C ASN A 178 -2.27 3.94 -17.91
N SER A 179 -1.23 3.24 -18.35
CA SER A 179 -0.50 3.57 -19.59
C SER A 179 -1.37 3.33 -20.84
N SER A 180 -2.19 2.27 -20.82
CA SER A 180 -3.11 1.95 -21.92
C SER A 180 -4.25 2.97 -22.05
N ILE A 181 -4.76 3.49 -20.93
CA ILE A 181 -5.77 4.57 -20.92
C ILE A 181 -5.17 5.87 -21.48
N ALA A 182 -3.95 6.22 -21.09
CA ALA A 182 -3.24 7.39 -21.62
C ALA A 182 -3.02 7.29 -23.15
N PHE A 183 -2.67 6.09 -23.63
CA PHE A 183 -2.53 5.82 -25.05
C PHE A 183 -3.87 5.94 -25.80
N ALA A 184 -4.94 5.34 -25.28
CA ALA A 184 -6.26 5.42 -25.92
C ALA A 184 -6.75 6.88 -26.01
N THR A 185 -6.70 7.63 -24.90
CA THR A 185 -7.15 9.02 -24.85
C THR A 185 -6.32 9.96 -25.75
N GLY A 186 -5.00 9.74 -25.84
CA GLY A 186 -4.13 10.47 -26.76
C GLY A 186 -4.34 10.11 -28.24
N PHE A 187 -4.58 8.83 -28.55
CA PHE A 187 -4.76 8.37 -29.93
C PHE A 187 -6.10 8.83 -30.53
N PHE A 188 -7.19 8.81 -29.75
CA PHE A 188 -8.51 9.29 -30.22
C PHE A 188 -8.53 10.81 -30.49
N SER A 189 -7.73 11.58 -29.75
CA SER A 189 -7.66 13.04 -29.94
C SER A 189 -6.80 13.45 -31.13
N THR A 190 -5.74 12.69 -31.49
CA THR A 190 -4.93 12.99 -32.68
C THR A 190 -5.50 12.43 -33.98
N VAL A 191 -6.11 11.23 -33.96
CA VAL A 191 -6.67 10.61 -35.17
C VAL A 191 -7.99 11.26 -35.60
N GLY A 192 -8.79 11.76 -34.65
CA GLY A 192 -10.04 12.48 -34.95
C GLY A 192 -9.84 13.78 -35.75
N VAL A 193 -8.66 14.41 -35.65
CA VAL A 193 -8.32 15.63 -36.41
C VAL A 193 -7.79 15.27 -37.82
N GLY A 194 -7.08 14.16 -37.96
CA GLY A 194 -6.47 13.74 -39.24
C GLY A 194 -7.47 13.18 -40.27
N THR A 195 -8.48 12.43 -39.83
CA THR A 195 -9.52 11.88 -40.73
C THR A 195 -10.50 12.95 -41.23
N ALA A 196 -10.77 13.98 -40.42
CA ALA A 196 -11.57 15.13 -40.84
C ALA A 196 -10.91 15.93 -41.97
N MET A 197 -9.57 16.02 -41.99
CA MET A 197 -8.83 16.69 -43.08
C MET A 197 -8.85 15.91 -44.41
N CYS A 198 -8.93 14.57 -44.39
CA CYS A 198 -9.00 13.76 -45.62
C CYS A 198 -10.36 13.81 -46.30
N LEU A 199 -11.45 14.02 -45.54
CA LEU A 199 -12.80 14.16 -46.11
C LEU A 199 -13.01 15.46 -46.90
N VAL A 200 -12.13 16.45 -46.73
CA VAL A 200 -12.21 17.76 -47.41
C VAL A 200 -11.48 17.75 -48.77
N LEU A 201 -10.66 16.75 -49.07
CA LEU A 201 -9.88 16.67 -50.31
C LEU A 201 -10.35 15.46 -51.15
N GLY A 202 -11.13 15.75 -52.21
CA GLY A 202 -11.87 14.78 -53.03
C GLY A 202 -11.06 13.72 -53.81
N ASP A 203 -11.80 12.89 -54.56
CA ASP A 203 -11.52 11.55 -55.14
C ASP A 203 -10.26 11.31 -56.01
N GLY A 204 -9.24 12.18 -55.99
CA GLY A 204 -8.06 12.08 -56.86
C GLY A 204 -6.80 11.41 -56.30
N ALA A 205 -6.83 10.75 -55.13
CA ALA A 205 -5.62 10.64 -54.31
C ALA A 205 -5.16 9.22 -53.90
N SER A 206 -4.50 8.49 -54.80
CA SER A 206 -3.71 7.29 -54.45
C SER A 206 -2.52 7.65 -53.54
N SER A 207 -1.91 8.82 -53.75
CA SER A 207 -0.83 9.37 -52.92
C SER A 207 -1.27 9.71 -51.50
N CYS A 208 -2.53 10.13 -51.30
CA CYS A 208 -3.07 10.45 -49.97
C CYS A 208 -3.30 9.18 -49.14
N ARG A 209 -3.76 8.08 -49.75
CA ARG A 209 -3.91 6.79 -49.06
C ARG A 209 -2.58 6.24 -48.54
N THR A 210 -1.52 6.33 -49.32
CA THR A 210 -0.17 5.90 -48.89
C THR A 210 0.39 6.82 -47.81
N ALA A 211 0.19 8.14 -47.92
CA ALA A 211 0.61 9.09 -46.88
C ALA A 211 -0.12 8.86 -45.55
N VAL A 212 -1.42 8.55 -45.60
CA VAL A 212 -2.21 8.20 -44.40
C VAL A 212 -1.75 6.87 -43.81
N ALA A 213 -1.47 5.85 -44.64
CA ALA A 213 -0.97 4.57 -44.17
C ALA A 213 0.40 4.71 -43.48
N ILE A 214 1.35 5.44 -44.11
CA ILE A 214 2.66 5.74 -43.52
C ILE A 214 2.49 6.55 -42.23
N GLY A 215 1.60 7.55 -42.22
CA GLY A 215 1.29 8.36 -41.05
C GLY A 215 0.73 7.54 -39.88
N MET A 216 -0.18 6.59 -40.16
CA MET A 216 -0.71 5.68 -39.15
C MET A 216 0.36 4.71 -38.62
N SER A 217 1.21 4.16 -39.50
CA SER A 217 2.32 3.31 -39.08
C SER A 217 3.34 4.06 -38.22
N LEU A 218 3.69 5.30 -38.57
CA LEU A 218 4.57 6.15 -37.76
C LEU A 218 3.93 6.49 -36.42
N ALA A 219 2.63 6.81 -36.39
CA ALA A 219 1.90 7.10 -35.16
C ALA A 219 1.83 5.88 -34.23
N LEU A 220 1.67 4.67 -34.76
CA LEU A 220 1.73 3.44 -33.97
C LEU A 220 3.13 3.17 -33.42
N LEU A 221 4.19 3.40 -34.20
CA LEU A 221 5.57 3.24 -33.75
C LEU A 221 5.93 4.25 -32.66
N VAL A 222 5.69 5.54 -32.91
CA VAL A 222 5.94 6.63 -31.94
C VAL A 222 5.08 6.44 -30.70
N GLY A 223 3.81 6.06 -30.88
CA GLY A 223 2.90 5.76 -29.80
C GLY A 223 3.32 4.54 -28.97
N GLY A 224 3.87 3.49 -29.59
CA GLY A 224 4.41 2.33 -28.90
C GLY A 224 5.65 2.65 -28.06
N VAL A 225 6.56 3.48 -28.58
CA VAL A 225 7.74 3.97 -27.84
C VAL A 225 7.31 4.89 -26.69
N ALA A 226 6.34 5.77 -26.91
CA ALA A 226 5.79 6.65 -25.88
C ALA A 226 5.09 5.86 -24.76
N LEU A 227 4.32 4.82 -25.11
CA LEU A 227 3.68 3.92 -24.15
C LEU A 227 4.73 3.21 -23.28
N LEU A 228 5.81 2.71 -23.90
CA LEU A 228 6.91 2.06 -23.19
C LEU A 228 7.64 3.03 -22.23
N ALA A 229 7.81 4.28 -22.65
CA ALA A 229 8.40 5.32 -21.81
C ALA A 229 7.49 5.67 -20.62
N VAL A 230 6.20 5.92 -20.85
CA VAL A 230 5.22 6.20 -19.78
C VAL A 230 5.16 5.05 -18.78
N TYR A 231 5.13 3.81 -19.28
CA TYR A 231 5.18 2.60 -18.47
C TYR A 231 6.44 2.55 -17.59
N SER A 232 7.62 2.79 -18.18
CA SER A 232 8.92 2.69 -17.48
C SER A 232 9.16 3.80 -16.46
N PHE A 233 8.55 4.97 -16.64
CA PHE A 233 8.70 6.12 -15.72
C PHE A 233 7.65 6.18 -14.61
N SER A 234 6.62 5.33 -14.67
CA SER A 234 5.57 5.25 -13.64
C SER A 234 6.14 5.00 -12.24
N PRO A 235 5.70 5.73 -11.20
CA PRO A 235 6.07 5.46 -9.81
C PRO A 235 5.80 4.02 -9.36
N ASP A 236 4.70 3.43 -9.82
CA ASP A 236 4.30 2.06 -9.46
C ASP A 236 5.25 1.05 -10.10
N TYR A 237 5.64 1.23 -11.37
CA TYR A 237 6.65 0.38 -12.00
C TYR A 237 8.01 0.45 -11.30
N LYS A 238 8.42 1.64 -10.84
CA LYS A 238 9.66 1.79 -10.05
C LYS A 238 9.58 1.03 -8.73
N GLN A 239 8.43 1.06 -8.05
CA GLN A 239 8.19 0.28 -6.83
C GLN A 239 8.24 -1.22 -7.10
N ALA A 240 7.54 -1.70 -8.14
CA ALA A 240 7.59 -3.10 -8.55
C ALA A 240 9.02 -3.57 -8.82
N LYS A 241 9.79 -2.79 -9.59
CA LYS A 241 11.18 -3.10 -9.92
C LYS A 241 12.07 -3.14 -8.68
N ALA A 242 11.85 -2.25 -7.71
CA ALA A 242 12.59 -2.26 -6.45
C ALA A 242 12.30 -3.54 -5.64
N ILE A 243 11.03 -3.95 -5.56
CA ILE A 243 10.61 -5.18 -4.89
C ILE A 243 11.23 -6.40 -5.59
N ASP A 244 11.11 -6.52 -6.91
CA ASP A 244 11.68 -7.63 -7.66
C ASP A 244 13.18 -7.73 -7.46
N THR A 245 13.90 -6.61 -7.60
CA THR A 245 15.36 -6.56 -7.42
C THR A 245 15.75 -7.04 -6.02
N PHE A 246 14.98 -6.63 -5.00
CA PHE A 246 15.19 -7.08 -3.63
C PHE A 246 14.96 -8.59 -3.49
N LEU A 247 13.83 -9.11 -4.00
CA LEU A 247 13.49 -10.55 -3.94
C LEU A 247 14.56 -11.41 -4.62
N PHE A 248 14.97 -11.07 -5.85
CA PHE A 248 16.02 -11.79 -6.58
C PHE A 248 17.35 -11.82 -5.81
N SER A 249 17.74 -10.71 -5.19
CA SER A 249 18.97 -10.66 -4.39
C SER A 249 18.92 -11.58 -3.15
N LYS A 250 17.72 -11.80 -2.59
CA LYS A 250 17.53 -12.60 -1.39
C LYS A 250 17.36 -14.08 -1.69
N GLU A 251 16.66 -14.44 -2.76
CA GLU A 251 16.60 -15.81 -3.25
C GLU A 251 18.00 -16.35 -3.56
N ALA A 252 18.80 -15.59 -4.33
CA ALA A 252 20.18 -15.97 -4.63
C ALA A 252 21.06 -16.16 -3.38
N SER A 253 20.85 -15.33 -2.35
CA SER A 253 21.58 -15.47 -1.07
C SER A 253 21.18 -16.71 -0.27
N LEU A 254 19.92 -17.16 -0.39
CA LEU A 254 19.41 -18.33 0.33
C LEU A 254 19.89 -19.63 -0.29
N GLU A 255 19.91 -19.71 -1.63
CA GLU A 255 20.45 -20.85 -2.36
C GLU A 255 21.95 -21.05 -2.14
N ALA A 256 22.71 -19.96 -2.03
CA ALA A 256 24.15 -19.99 -1.72
C ALA A 256 24.46 -20.52 -0.31
N THR A 257 23.57 -20.32 0.67
CA THR A 257 23.75 -20.83 2.05
C THR A 257 23.22 -22.24 2.27
N GLY A 258 22.34 -22.74 1.40
CA GLY A 258 21.79 -24.10 1.47
C GLY A 258 22.72 -25.19 0.93
N THR A 259 23.85 -24.82 0.30
CA THR A 259 24.80 -25.76 -0.34
C THR A 259 26.04 -26.07 0.50
N THR A 260 26.17 -25.51 1.72
CA THR A 260 27.33 -25.74 2.62
C THR A 260 27.07 -26.71 3.79
N HIS A 261 26.04 -27.56 3.71
CA HIS A 261 25.87 -28.70 4.60
C HIS A 261 25.47 -29.96 3.82
N VAL A 262 26.45 -30.59 3.17
CA VAL A 262 26.46 -32.01 2.84
C VAL A 262 27.82 -32.58 3.22
#